data_AF-A0AB38UAN2-F1
#
_entry.id   AF-A0AB38UAN2-F1
#
_cell.length_a   1.000
_cell.length_b   1.000
_cell.length_c   1.000
_cell.angle_alpha   90.00
_cell.angle_beta   90.00
_cell.angle_gamma   90.00
#
_symmetry.space_group_name_H-M   'P 1'
#
loop_
_entity.id
_entity.type
_entity.pdbx_description
1 polymer ?
#
loop_
_entity_poly.entity_id
_entity_poly.type
_entity_poly.pdbx_seq_one_letter_code
_entity_poly.pdbx_strand_id
1 'polypeptide(L)'
;METLQKQTLYVCGCCKHTLPSEAFYVDKKTGLPNNYCKECRKSASRKYRKTEKRTLARDDREPYPVITSTKDPDLRQKLILSALQTVRASIKRKKQKLCEVEAELND
;
A
#
# COMPACT_ATOMS: atom_id res chain seq x y z
N MET A 1 11.78 48.60 19.72
CA MET A 1 12.59 48.12 18.58
C MET A 1 11.73 47.16 17.78
N GLU A 2 11.00 47.68 16.79
CA GLU A 2 10.21 46.87 15.88
C GLU A 2 11.17 46.25 14.86
N THR A 3 11.44 44.95 15.01
CA THR A 3 12.16 44.21 13.98
C THR A 3 11.22 44.08 12.79
N LEU A 4 11.40 44.96 11.82
CA LEU A 4 10.77 44.91 10.50
C LEU A 4 11.24 43.61 9.81
N GLN A 5 10.62 42.48 10.18
CA GLN A 5 10.82 41.20 9.53
C GLN A 5 10.35 41.38 8.10
N LYS A 6 11.30 41.58 7.18
CA LYS A 6 11.05 41.48 5.74
C LYS A 6 10.47 40.10 5.50
N GLN A 7 9.13 40.00 5.43
CA GLN A 7 8.45 38.77 5.09
C GLN A 7 8.82 38.44 3.66
N THR A 8 9.75 37.51 3.47
CA THR A 8 10.06 36.96 2.15
C THR A 8 8.85 36.18 1.67
N LEU A 9 8.24 36.68 0.60
CA LEU A 9 7.07 36.11 -0.01
C LEU A 9 7.47 35.17 -1.15
N TYR A 10 6.80 34.03 -1.25
CA TYR A 10 7.02 33.00 -2.27
C TYR A 10 5.70 32.61 -2.91
N VAL A 11 5.75 32.23 -4.19
CA VAL A 11 4.56 31.81 -4.93
C VAL A 11 4.44 30.29 -4.90
N CYS A 12 3.29 29.78 -4.45
CA CYS A 12 3.01 28.36 -4.51
C CYS A 12 2.72 27.92 -5.94
N GLY A 13 3.48 26.95 -6.46
CA GLY A 13 3.29 26.40 -7.79
C GLY A 13 1.95 25.67 -8.00
N CYS A 14 1.23 25.32 -6.93
CA CYS A 14 -0.07 24.66 -6.98
C CYS A 14 -1.23 25.66 -6.94
N CYS A 15 -1.41 26.38 -5.83
CA CYS A 15 -2.53 27.32 -5.68
C CYS A 15 -2.26 28.71 -6.28
N LYS A 16 -1.04 29.01 -6.74
CA LYS A 16 -0.62 30.30 -7.32
C LYS A 16 -0.73 31.51 -6.38
N HIS A 17 -0.97 31.28 -5.09
CA HIS A 17 -0.99 32.35 -4.09
C HIS A 17 0.43 32.71 -3.65
N THR A 18 0.63 34.00 -3.41
CA THR A 18 1.82 34.56 -2.76
C THR A 18 1.67 34.39 -1.25
N LEU A 19 2.60 33.68 -0.63
CA LEU A 19 2.54 33.25 0.77
C LEU A 19 3.89 33.49 1.46
N PRO A 20 3.91 33.67 2.79
CA PRO A 20 5.15 33.86 3.53
C PRO A 20 5.96 32.56 3.62
N SER A 21 7.26 32.68 3.92
CA SER A 21 8.21 31.56 3.94
C SER A 21 7.76 30.38 4.83
N GLU A 22 7.08 30.69 5.94
CA GLU A 22 6.60 29.74 6.94
C GLU A 22 5.50 28.83 6.38
N ALA A 23 4.83 29.26 5.31
CA ALA A 23 3.84 28.46 4.59
C ALA A 23 4.46 27.33 3.77
N PHE A 24 5.79 27.31 3.61
CA PHE A 24 6.53 26.32 2.82
C PHE A 24 7.43 25.44 3.71
N TYR A 25 7.75 24.26 3.22
CA TYR A 25 8.83 23.46 3.83
C TYR A 25 10.15 23.88 3.23
N VAL A 26 11.16 24.09 4.05
CA VAL A 26 12.53 24.38 3.61
C VAL A 26 13.26 23.06 3.33
N ASP A 27 13.91 22.96 2.18
CA ASP A 27 14.77 21.83 1.85
C ASP A 27 16.06 21.90 2.68
N LYS A 28 16.40 20.80 3.36
CA LYS A 28 17.59 20.72 4.22
C LYS A 28 18.90 20.77 3.42
N LYS A 29 18.89 20.38 2.14
CA LYS A 29 20.09 20.36 1.29
C LYS A 29 20.37 21.72 0.67
N THR A 30 19.33 22.41 0.19
CA THR A 30 19.47 23.67 -0.55
C THR A 30 19.15 24.90 0.28
N GLY A 31 18.49 24.75 1.43
CA GLY A 31 18.03 25.87 2.26
C GLY A 31 16.88 26.67 1.65
N LEU A 32 16.37 26.26 0.49
CA LEU A 32 15.32 26.97 -0.23
C LEU A 32 13.93 26.44 0.11
N PRO A 33 12.88 27.30 0.10
CA PRO A 33 11.51 26.84 0.24
C PRO A 33 11.08 26.00 -0.96
N ASN A 34 10.34 24.94 -0.69
CA ASN A 34 9.78 24.07 -1.71
C ASN A 34 8.76 24.81 -2.61
N ASN A 35 8.55 24.29 -3.82
CA ASN A 35 7.61 24.86 -4.79
C ASN A 35 6.13 24.86 -4.35
N TYR A 36 5.74 24.00 -3.41
CA TYR A 36 4.34 23.88 -2.97
C TYR A 36 4.21 24.17 -1.49
N CYS A 37 3.19 24.97 -1.14
CA CYS A 37 2.89 25.28 0.25
C CYS A 37 2.42 24.03 1.02
N LYS A 38 2.53 24.10 2.34
CA LYS A 38 2.15 23.04 3.28
C LYS A 38 0.70 22.59 3.07
N GLU A 39 -0.23 23.52 2.86
CA GLU A 39 -1.65 23.20 2.66
C GLU A 39 -1.94 22.48 1.33
N CYS A 40 -1.28 22.89 0.23
CA CYS A 40 -1.39 22.17 -1.03
C CYS A 40 -0.84 20.75 -0.92
N ARG A 41 0.31 20.56 -0.24
CA ARG A 41 0.86 19.22 0.01
C ARG A 41 -0.08 18.36 0.87
N LYS A 42 -0.62 18.91 1.97
CA LYS A 42 -1.60 18.20 2.81
C LYS A 42 -2.83 17.79 2.01
N SER A 43 -3.36 18.69 1.18
CA SER A 43 -4.54 18.42 0.36
C SER A 43 -4.28 17.37 -0.72
N ALA A 44 -3.11 17.41 -1.37
CA ALA A 44 -2.67 16.38 -2.30
C ALA A 44 -2.55 15.01 -1.61
N SER A 45 -1.94 14.96 -0.41
CA SER A 45 -1.83 13.72 0.38
C SER A 45 -3.19 13.17 0.79
N ARG A 46 -4.11 14.03 1.26
CA ARG A 46 -5.50 13.64 1.57
C ARG A 46 -6.23 13.08 0.34
N LYS A 47 -6.07 13.72 -0.82
CA LYS A 47 -6.65 13.25 -2.09
C LYS A 47 -6.09 11.89 -2.49
N TYR A 48 -4.76 11.70 -2.41
CA TYR A 48 -4.11 10.42 -2.69
C TYR A 48 -4.68 9.31 -1.81
N ARG A 49 -4.71 9.49 -0.48
CA ARG A 49 -5.28 8.50 0.45
C ARG A 49 -6.75 8.20 0.17
N LYS A 50 -7.54 9.20 -0.20
CA LYS A 50 -8.95 9.00 -0.56
C LYS A 50 -9.10 8.19 -1.84
N THR A 51 -8.25 8.43 -2.84
CA THR A 51 -8.22 7.66 -4.09
C THR A 51 -7.75 6.22 -3.83
N GLU A 52 -6.68 6.03 -3.06
CA GLU A 52 -6.16 4.72 -2.66
C GLU A 52 -7.21 3.90 -1.90
N LYS A 53 -7.90 4.51 -0.92
CA LYS A 53 -9.01 3.84 -0.22
C LYS A 53 -10.15 3.46 -1.15
N ARG A 54 -10.45 4.29 -2.16
CA ARG A 54 -11.47 3.98 -3.18
C ARG A 54 -11.03 2.86 -4.12
N THR A 55 -9.74 2.77 -4.45
CA THR A 55 -9.22 1.65 -5.26
C THR A 55 -9.24 0.35 -4.46
N LEU A 56 -8.93 0.38 -3.16
CA LEU A 56 -9.03 -0.78 -2.28
C LEU A 56 -10.49 -1.22 -2.03
N ALA A 57 -11.41 -0.26 -1.87
CA ALA A 57 -12.83 -0.54 -1.71
C ALA A 57 -13.55 -0.97 -3.01
N ARG A 58 -12.87 -0.94 -4.16
CA ARG A 58 -13.42 -1.48 -5.43
C ARG A 58 -13.04 -2.93 -5.67
N ASP A 59 -12.32 -3.54 -4.74
CA ASP A 59 -12.11 -4.98 -4.69
C ASP A 59 -13.24 -5.67 -3.89
N ASP A 60 -14.49 -5.38 -4.25
CA ASP A 60 -15.66 -6.16 -3.79
C ASP A 60 -15.71 -7.55 -4.46
N ARG A 61 -14.71 -7.88 -5.30
CA ARG A 61 -14.49 -9.27 -5.69
C ARG A 61 -13.78 -9.94 -4.52
N GLU A 62 -14.32 -11.04 -4.03
CA GLU A 62 -13.53 -11.94 -3.19
C GLU A 62 -12.18 -12.17 -3.90
N PRO A 63 -11.04 -11.86 -3.26
CA PRO A 63 -9.72 -11.96 -3.89
C PRO A 63 -9.40 -13.39 -4.38
N TYR A 64 -10.19 -14.37 -3.92
CA TYR A 64 -10.08 -15.77 -4.27
C TYR A 64 -11.45 -16.37 -4.57
N PRO A 65 -11.55 -17.27 -5.57
CA PRO A 65 -12.79 -17.95 -5.87
C PRO A 65 -13.19 -18.86 -4.70
N VAL A 66 -14.38 -18.63 -4.14
CA VAL A 66 -14.99 -19.57 -3.20
C VAL A 66 -15.56 -20.74 -4.00
N ILE A 67 -14.92 -21.91 -3.89
CA ILE A 67 -15.24 -23.11 -4.67
C ILE A 67 -16.72 -23.50 -4.52
N THR A 68 -17.28 -23.40 -3.30
CA THR A 68 -18.69 -23.71 -3.01
C THR A 68 -19.66 -22.70 -3.63
N SER A 69 -19.24 -21.44 -3.80
CA SER A 69 -20.02 -20.37 -4.44
C SER A 69 -19.91 -20.37 -5.96
N THR A 70 -19.05 -21.22 -6.54
CA THR A 70 -18.85 -21.32 -7.99
C THR A 70 -20.05 -22.01 -8.64
N LYS A 71 -20.83 -21.28 -9.44
CA LYS A 71 -22.06 -21.79 -10.08
C LYS A 71 -21.78 -22.77 -11.21
N ASP A 72 -20.78 -22.49 -12.04
CA ASP A 72 -20.37 -23.35 -13.16
C ASP A 72 -19.82 -24.70 -12.64
N PRO A 73 -20.47 -25.83 -12.96
CA PRO A 73 -20.05 -27.16 -12.50
C PRO A 73 -18.64 -27.54 -12.94
N ASP A 74 -18.25 -27.24 -14.19
CA ASP A 74 -16.96 -27.67 -14.75
C ASP A 74 -15.81 -26.90 -14.11
N LEU A 75 -15.99 -25.58 -13.95
CA LEU A 75 -15.03 -24.75 -13.21
C LEU A 75 -14.94 -25.16 -11.74
N ARG A 76 -16.08 -25.43 -11.08
CA ARG A 76 -16.10 -25.89 -9.70
C ARG A 76 -15.34 -27.21 -9.52
N GLN A 77 -15.55 -28.17 -10.42
CA GLN A 77 -14.82 -29.44 -10.40
C GLN A 77 -13.32 -29.25 -10.57
N LYS A 78 -12.88 -28.41 -11.52
CA LYS A 78 -11.46 -28.10 -11.73
C LYS A 78 -10.82 -27.49 -10.49
N LEU A 79 -11.51 -26.56 -9.83
CA LEU A 79 -11.04 -25.92 -8.59
C LEU A 79 -10.93 -26.94 -7.44
N ILE A 80 -11.91 -27.84 -7.28
CA ILE A 80 -11.86 -28.93 -6.28
C ILE A 80 -10.64 -29.82 -6.50
N LEU A 81 -10.41 -30.27 -7.74
CA LEU A 81 -9.29 -31.14 -8.07
C LEU A 81 -7.94 -30.48 -7.78
N SER A 82 -7.79 -29.21 -8.16
CA SER A 82 -6.58 -28.43 -7.87
C SER A 82 -6.33 -28.25 -6.37
N ALA A 83 -7.37 -27.94 -5.60
CA ALA A 83 -7.28 -27.82 -4.14
C ALA A 83 -6.83 -29.14 -3.49
N LEU A 84 -7.43 -30.26 -3.91
CA LEU A 84 -7.05 -31.59 -3.40
C LEU A 84 -5.60 -31.95 -3.74
N GLN A 85 -5.13 -31.64 -4.95
CA GLN A 85 -3.74 -31.85 -5.34
C GLN A 85 -2.78 -31.05 -4.46
N THR A 86 -3.10 -29.77 -4.22
CA THR A 86 -2.32 -28.88 -3.35
C THR A 86 -2.23 -29.42 -1.92
N VAL A 87 -3.35 -29.88 -1.37
CA VAL A 87 -3.41 -30.46 -0.02
C VAL A 87 -2.59 -31.73 0.07
N ARG A 88 -2.71 -32.65 -0.90
CA ARG A 88 -1.92 -33.89 -0.96
C ARG A 88 -0.42 -33.59 -1.01
N ALA A 89 0.00 -32.64 -1.84
CA ALA A 89 1.40 -32.23 -1.94
C ALA A 89 1.91 -31.62 -0.62
N SER A 90 1.07 -30.82 0.05
CA SER A 90 1.40 -30.23 1.35
C SER A 90 1.58 -31.30 2.43
N ILE A 91 0.65 -32.26 2.52
CA ILE A 91 0.74 -33.40 3.45
C ILE A 91 2.01 -34.21 3.19
N LYS A 92 2.33 -34.51 1.93
CA LYS A 92 3.55 -35.24 1.57
C LYS A 92 4.80 -34.52 2.06
N ARG A 93 4.92 -33.22 1.78
CA ARG A 93 6.05 -32.40 2.26
C ARG A 93 6.15 -32.38 3.78
N LYS A 94 5.01 -32.25 4.48
CA LYS A 94 4.99 -32.25 5.95
C LYS A 94 5.45 -33.59 6.52
N LYS A 95 5.00 -34.71 5.94
CA LYS A 95 5.43 -36.05 6.35
C LYS A 95 6.92 -36.27 6.13
N GLN A 96 7.45 -35.86 4.97
CA GLN A 96 8.89 -35.96 4.67
C GLN A 96 9.73 -35.21 5.71
N LYS A 97 9.37 -33.96 6.01
CA LYS A 97 10.05 -33.18 7.05
C LYS A 97 10.03 -33.82 8.43
N LEU A 98 8.92 -34.47 8.80
CA LEU A 98 8.83 -35.18 10.08
C LEU A 98 9.76 -36.39 10.11
N CYS A 99 9.80 -37.18 9.03
CA CYS A 99 10.74 -38.30 8.93
C CYS A 99 12.20 -37.86 8.94
N GLU A 100 12.54 -36.74 8.28
CA GLU A 100 13.88 -36.14 8.29
C GLU A 100 14.28 -35.74 9.72
N VAL A 101 13.41 -35.01 10.43
CA VAL A 101 13.65 -34.61 11.83
C VAL A 101 13.75 -35.82 12.77
N GLU A 102 12.92 -36.84 12.59
CA GLU A 102 12.99 -38.09 13.36
C GLU A 102 14.28 -38.85 13.11
N ALA A 103 14.82 -38.82 11.89
CA ALA A 103 16.11 -39.44 11.57
C ALA A 103 17.27 -38.67 12.23
N GLU A 104 17.27 -37.33 12.16
CA GLU A 104 18.29 -36.47 12.79
C GLU A 104 18.33 -36.58 14.32
N LEU A 105 17.23 -36.98 14.97
CA LEU A 105 17.16 -37.17 16.43
C LEU A 105 17.59 -38.57 16.89
N ASN A 106 17.66 -39.52 15.97
CA ASN A 106 17.98 -40.93 16.26
C ASN A 106 19.41 -41.33 15.84
N ASP A 107 20.16 -40.43 15.19
CA ASP A 107 21.62 -40.51 14.94
C ASP A 107 22.41 -39.73 16.01
#